data_AF-A0A1I7WAV2-F1
#
_entry.id   AF-A0A1I7WAV2-F1
#
_cell.length_a   1.000
_cell.length_b   1.000
_cell.length_c   1.000
_cell.angle_alpha   90.00
_cell.angle_beta   90.00
_cell.angle_gamma   90.00
#
_symmetry.space_group_name_H-M   'P 1'
#
loop_
_entity.id
_entity.type
_entity.pdbx_description
1 polymer ?
#
loop_
_entity_poly.entity_id
_entity_poly.type
_entity_poly.pdbx_seq_one_letter_code
_entity_poly.pdbx_strand_id
1 'polypeptide(L)'
;MSRGKNITSNQRVIINVLLDQNLSQVQIAKKLEFSRCSVQNATKHISKSVILKNAPRTRRNRNITERIDRVIRQQSEDSRPLIVRDIHNEIKAYRECSLSIRSI
;
A
#
# COMPACT_ATOMS: atom_id res chain seq x y z
N MET A 1 -8.88 -4.98 -15.93
CA MET A 1 -9.70 -4.35 -14.89
C MET A 1 -9.23 -2.92 -14.69
N SER A 2 -10.05 -1.93 -15.02
CA SER A 2 -9.73 -0.51 -14.80
C SER A 2 -9.49 -0.29 -13.30
N ARG A 3 -8.37 0.34 -12.95
CA ARG A 3 -8.07 0.72 -11.57
C ARG A 3 -9.14 1.73 -11.14
N GLY A 4 -10.12 1.28 -10.36
CA GLY A 4 -11.23 2.13 -9.92
C GLY A 4 -10.69 3.37 -9.18
N LYS A 5 -11.32 4.53 -9.42
CA LYS A 5 -11.10 5.72 -8.60
C LYS A 5 -11.38 5.36 -7.14
N ASN A 6 -10.37 5.52 -6.28
CA ASN A 6 -10.56 5.33 -4.85
C ASN A 6 -11.44 6.47 -4.31
N ILE A 7 -12.40 6.13 -3.45
CA ILE A 7 -13.19 7.12 -2.71
C ILE A 7 -12.23 7.95 -1.86
N THR A 8 -12.26 9.26 -2.05
CA THR A 8 -11.44 10.20 -1.27
C THR A 8 -11.98 10.36 0.14
N SER A 9 -11.16 10.86 1.07
CA SER A 9 -11.60 11.11 2.45
C SER A 9 -12.82 12.06 2.50
N ASN A 10 -12.84 13.09 1.66
CA ASN A 10 -13.97 14.04 1.58
C ASN A 10 -15.26 13.35 1.13
N GLN A 11 -15.17 12.44 0.15
CA GLN A 11 -16.32 11.66 -0.31
C GLN A 11 -16.81 10.69 0.77
N ARG A 12 -15.93 10.16 1.64
CA ARG A 12 -16.35 9.36 2.81
C ARG A 12 -17.12 10.17 3.84
N VAL A 13 -16.75 11.43 4.06
CA VAL A 13 -17.52 12.34 4.94
C VAL A 13 -18.94 12.51 4.40
N ILE A 14 -19.07 12.74 3.09
CA ILE A 14 -20.39 12.85 2.44
C ILE A 14 -21.17 11.54 2.59
N ILE A 15 -20.53 10.38 2.37
CA ILE A 15 -21.17 9.08 2.57
C ILE A 15 -21.67 8.92 4.02
N ASN A 16 -20.91 9.36 5.02
CA ASN A 16 -21.33 9.30 6.42
C ASN A 16 -22.59 10.14 6.67
N VAL A 17 -22.61 11.39 6.18
CA VAL A 17 -23.79 12.26 6.31
C VAL A 17 -25.02 11.66 5.62
N LEU A 18 -24.84 11.03 4.45
CA LEU A 18 -25.95 10.37 3.74
C LEU A 18 -26.43 9.09 4.48
N LEU A 19 -25.54 8.38 5.17
CA LEU A 19 -25.92 7.25 6.01
C LEU A 19 -26.72 7.72 7.23
N ASP A 20 -26.34 8.84 7.86
CA ASP A 20 -27.08 9.43 8.98
C ASP A 20 -28.49 9.89 8.57
N GLN A 21 -28.67 10.24 7.28
CA GLN A 21 -29.97 10.53 6.65
C GLN A 21 -30.78 9.27 6.31
N ASN A 22 -30.35 8.07 6.73
CA ASN A 22 -30.97 6.78 6.44
C ASN A 22 -31.09 6.43 4.94
N LEU A 23 -30.22 6.98 4.09
CA LEU A 23 -30.19 6.57 2.68
C LEU A 23 -29.58 5.18 2.53
N SER A 24 -30.18 4.37 1.67
CA SER A 24 -29.63 3.06 1.32
C SER A 24 -28.32 3.20 0.54
N GLN A 25 -27.42 2.22 0.68
CA GLN A 25 -26.15 2.20 -0.07
C GLN A 25 -26.35 2.29 -1.59
N VAL A 26 -27.46 1.77 -2.12
CA VAL A 26 -27.81 1.83 -3.54
C VAL A 26 -28.17 3.25 -3.97
N GLN A 27 -28.92 3.98 -3.15
CA GLN A 27 -29.26 5.38 -3.41
C GLN A 27 -28.01 6.25 -3.32
N ILE A 28 -27.13 6.02 -2.33
CA ILE A 28 -25.85 6.73 -2.19
C ILE A 28 -24.96 6.50 -3.41
N ALA A 29 -24.86 5.25 -3.90
CA ALA A 29 -24.08 4.91 -5.08
C ALA A 29 -24.58 5.65 -6.33
N LYS A 30 -25.90 5.71 -6.53
CA LYS A 30 -26.50 6.47 -7.63
C LYS A 30 -26.24 7.98 -7.49
N LYS A 31 -26.40 8.52 -6.28
CA LYS A 31 -26.25 9.96 -6.00
C LYS A 31 -24.82 10.47 -6.15
N LEU A 32 -23.83 9.63 -5.83
CA LEU A 32 -22.40 9.96 -5.90
C LEU A 32 -21.70 9.40 -7.14
N GLU A 33 -22.45 8.77 -8.06
CA GLU A 33 -21.92 8.11 -9.27
C GLU A 33 -20.78 7.12 -8.97
N PHE A 34 -20.88 6.42 -7.84
CA PHE A 34 -19.92 5.38 -7.47
C PHE A 34 -20.46 3.99 -7.71
N SER A 35 -19.53 3.03 -7.85
CA SER A 35 -19.92 1.62 -7.82
C SER A 35 -20.54 1.27 -6.47
N ARG A 36 -21.56 0.42 -6.48
CA ARG A 36 -22.19 -0.13 -5.26
C ARG A 36 -21.15 -0.74 -4.33
N CYS A 37 -20.17 -1.48 -4.87
CA CYS A 37 -19.10 -2.11 -4.11
C CYS A 37 -18.18 -1.09 -3.42
N SER A 38 -17.89 0.04 -4.08
CA SER A 38 -17.08 1.11 -3.50
C SER A 38 -17.77 1.73 -2.28
N VAL A 39 -19.07 2.01 -2.38
CA VAL A 39 -19.87 2.55 -1.27
C VAL A 39 -19.95 1.55 -0.13
N GLN A 40 -20.22 0.27 -0.42
CA GLN A 40 -20.27 -0.78 0.60
C GLN A 40 -18.95 -0.92 1.36
N ASN A 41 -17.81 -0.88 0.66
CA ASN A 41 -16.49 -0.89 1.28
C ASN A 41 -16.28 0.35 2.16
N ALA A 42 -16.66 1.54 1.69
CA ALA A 42 -16.57 2.77 2.48
C ALA A 42 -17.41 2.68 3.77
N THR A 43 -18.67 2.24 3.67
CA THR A 43 -19.55 2.05 4.84
C THR A 43 -18.95 1.07 5.85
N LYS A 44 -18.39 -0.06 5.38
CA LYS A 44 -17.71 -1.04 6.26
C LYS A 44 -16.49 -0.45 6.98
N HIS A 45 -15.76 0.44 6.32
CA HIS A 45 -14.65 1.13 6.96
C HIS A 45 -15.11 2.17 7.99
N ILE A 46 -16.16 2.93 7.66
CA ILE A 46 -16.74 3.92 8.58
C ILE A 46 -17.19 3.23 9.87
N SER A 47 -17.95 2.14 9.76
CA SER A 47 -18.42 1.40 10.94
C SER A 47 -17.31 0.76 11.75
N LYS A 48 -16.24 0.29 11.10
CA LYS A 48 -15.13 -0.40 11.78
C LYS A 48 -14.13 0.56 12.45
N SER A 49 -13.80 1.67 11.80
CA SER A 49 -12.65 2.49 12.20
C SER A 49 -13.01 3.86 12.79
N VAL A 50 -14.25 4.35 12.69
CA VAL A 50 -14.70 5.73 13.03
C VAL A 50 -13.93 6.85 12.30
N ILE A 51 -12.73 6.56 11.80
CA ILE A 51 -11.83 7.40 11.05
C ILE A 51 -12.31 7.48 9.59
N LEU A 52 -12.72 8.67 9.19
CA LEU A 52 -13.14 8.97 7.82
C LEU A 52 -11.95 9.19 6.86
N LYS A 53 -10.73 9.28 7.41
CA LYS A 53 -9.49 9.42 6.64
C LYS A 53 -9.10 8.07 6.03
N ASN A 54 -8.67 8.09 4.76
CA ASN A 54 -8.05 6.92 4.17
C ASN A 54 -6.76 6.57 4.93
N ALA A 55 -6.64 5.30 5.34
CA ALA A 55 -5.40 4.80 5.92
C ALA A 55 -4.27 4.96 4.90
N PRO A 56 -3.09 5.46 5.30
CA PRO A 56 -1.94 5.48 4.41
C PRO A 56 -1.67 4.06 3.94
N ARG A 57 -1.34 3.92 2.65
CA ARG A 57 -0.98 2.62 2.11
C ARG A 57 0.39 2.25 2.69
N THR A 58 0.39 1.47 3.76
CA THR A 58 1.63 1.00 4.37
C THR A 58 2.41 0.18 3.36
N ARG A 59 3.67 0.54 3.09
CA ARG A 59 4.57 -0.32 2.33
C ARG A 59 4.79 -1.60 3.14
N ARG A 60 4.98 -2.73 2.46
CA ARG A 60 5.45 -3.93 3.15
C ARG A 60 6.83 -3.62 3.73
N ASN A 61 7.05 -4.00 4.98
CA ASN A 61 8.35 -3.87 5.62
C ASN A 61 9.39 -4.61 4.78
N ARG A 62 10.51 -3.96 4.49
CA ARG A 62 11.66 -4.62 3.87
C ARG A 62 12.42 -5.32 4.98
N ASN A 63 12.75 -6.59 4.78
CA ASN A 63 13.64 -7.35 5.68
C ASN A 63 15.12 -6.99 5.44
N ILE A 64 15.41 -5.72 5.17
CA ILE A 64 16.73 -5.21 4.81
C ILE A 64 17.11 -4.14 5.83
N THR A 65 18.25 -4.31 6.49
CA THR A 65 18.83 -3.28 7.38
C THR A 65 19.38 -2.12 6.54
N GLU A 66 19.37 -0.89 7.06
CA GLU A 66 19.89 0.29 6.32
C GLU A 66 21.33 0.09 5.83
N ARG A 67 22.16 -0.60 6.61
CA ARG A 67 23.53 -0.96 6.24
C ARG A 67 23.58 -1.77 4.93
N ILE A 68 22.66 -2.70 4.76
CA ILE A 68 22.63 -3.64 3.63
C ILE A 68 22.05 -2.95 2.39
N ASP A 69 21.05 -2.08 2.55
CA ASP A 69 20.55 -1.24 1.45
C ASP A 69 21.67 -0.34 0.91
N ARG A 70 22.51 0.21 1.80
CA ARG A 70 23.69 1.01 1.39
C ARG A 70 24.74 0.19 0.64
N VAL A 71 25.06 -1.02 1.12
CA VAL A 71 26.02 -1.91 0.44
C VAL A 71 25.51 -2.29 -0.95
N ILE A 72 24.22 -2.66 -1.09
CA ILE A 72 23.61 -2.96 -2.39
C ILE A 72 23.73 -1.77 -3.34
N ARG A 73 23.38 -0.56 -2.87
CA ARG A 73 23.46 0.66 -3.68
C ARG A 73 24.89 0.96 -4.13
N GLN A 74 25.84 0.94 -3.18
CA GLN A 74 27.25 1.19 -3.47
C GLN A 74 27.77 0.22 -4.54
N GLN A 75 27.48 -1.08 -4.40
CA GLN A 75 27.91 -2.09 -5.38
C GLN A 75 27.20 -1.98 -6.73
N SER A 76 25.97 -1.50 -6.76
CA SER A 76 25.24 -1.23 -8.02
C SER A 76 25.72 0.03 -8.74
N GLU A 77 26.31 0.97 -8.00
CA GLU A 77 26.89 2.21 -8.53
C GLU A 77 28.35 2.02 -8.95
N ASP A 78 29.06 1.06 -8.35
CA ASP A 78 30.40 0.66 -8.76
C ASP A 78 30.40 0.20 -10.22
N SER A 79 31.34 0.70 -11.04
CA SER A 79 31.43 0.41 -12.49
C SER A 79 31.80 -1.04 -12.83
N ARG A 80 31.86 -1.93 -11.84
CA ARG A 80 32.12 -3.36 -12.03
C ARG A 80 30.80 -4.05 -12.36
N PRO A 81 30.71 -4.83 -13.45
CA PRO A 81 29.53 -5.63 -13.74
C PRO A 81 29.47 -6.80 -12.74
N LEU A 82 28.86 -6.57 -11.58
CA LEU A 82 28.57 -7.62 -10.61
C LEU A 82 27.29 -8.34 -11.00
N ILE A 83 27.32 -9.67 -11.01
CA ILE A 83 26.10 -10.46 -11.17
C ILE A 83 25.36 -10.40 -9.84
N VAL A 84 24.01 -10.38 -9.85
CA VAL A 84 23.18 -10.37 -8.63
C VAL A 84 23.57 -11.49 -7.64
N ARG A 85 24.10 -12.61 -8.14
CA ARG A 85 24.63 -13.71 -7.32
C ARG A 85 25.88 -13.33 -6.53
N ASP A 86 26.74 -12.48 -7.10
CA ASP A 86 27.98 -12.05 -6.45
C ASP A 86 27.65 -11.10 -5.30
N ILE A 87 26.74 -10.15 -5.54
CA ILE A 87 26.17 -9.25 -4.52
C ILE A 87 25.49 -10.07 -3.41
N HIS A 88 24.73 -11.10 -3.78
CA HIS A 88 24.09 -11.99 -2.82
C HIS A 88 25.09 -12.75 -1.94
N ASN A 89 26.14 -13.31 -2.53
CA ASN A 89 27.17 -14.04 -1.79
C ASN A 89 27.92 -13.12 -0.81
N GLU A 90 28.19 -11.89 -1.20
CA GLU A 90 28.85 -10.92 -0.33
C GLU A 90 27.94 -10.46 0.80
N ILE A 91 26.65 -10.21 0.52
CA ILE A 91 25.65 -9.89 1.54
C ILE A 91 25.44 -11.06 2.51
N LYS A 92 25.49 -12.29 2.03
CA LYS A 92 25.39 -13.51 2.85
C LYS A 92 26.55 -13.66 3.83
N ALA A 93 27.70 -13.04 3.56
CA ALA A 93 28.82 -13.00 4.51
C ALA A 93 28.52 -12.12 5.75
N TYR A 94 27.55 -11.19 5.65
CA TYR A 94 27.10 -10.42 6.80
C TYR A 94 26.16 -11.30 7.65
N ARG A 95 26.55 -11.50 8.92
CA ARG A 95 25.91 -12.39 9.90
C ARG A 95 24.42 -12.08 10.18
N GLU A 96 23.95 -10.93 9.75
CA GLU A 96 22.61 -10.38 10.05
C GLU A 96 21.62 -10.53 8.88
N CYS A 97 22.01 -11.14 7.75
CA CYS A 97 21.22 -11.07 6.53
C CYS A 97 20.81 -12.42 5.93
N SER A 98 19.51 -12.71 5.96
CA SER A 98 18.90 -13.83 5.24
C SER A 98 18.09 -13.32 4.04
N LEU A 99 18.72 -12.54 3.15
CA LEU A 99 18.07 -12.08 1.92
C LEU A 99 18.08 -13.16 0.84
N SER A 100 17.00 -13.20 0.07
CA SER A 100 16.94 -14.03 -1.14
C SER A 100 17.51 -13.27 -2.33
N ILE A 101 18.06 -13.98 -3.33
CA ILE A 101 18.53 -13.39 -4.60
C ILE A 101 17.41 -12.56 -5.26
N ARG A 102 16.15 -12.97 -5.15
CA ARG A 102 14.99 -12.26 -5.72
C ARG A 102 14.68 -10.92 -5.01
N SER A 103 15.22 -10.73 -3.82
CA SER A 103 15.03 -9.52 -3.00
C SER A 103 16.10 -8.46 -3.25
N ILE A 104 17.20 -8.83 -3.92
CA ILE A 104 18.27 -7.95 -4.39
C ILE A 104 17.92 -7.53 -5.83
#